data_AF-A0A496XIF4-F1
#
_entry.id   AF-A0A496XIF4-F1
#
_cell.length_a   1.000
_cell.length_b   1.000
_cell.length_c   1.000
_cell.angle_alpha   90.00
_cell.angle_beta   90.00
_cell.angle_gamma   90.00
#
_symmetry.space_group_name_H-M   'P 1'
#
loop_
_entity.id
_entity.type
_entity.pdbx_description
1 polymer ?
#
loop_
_entity_poly.entity_id
_entity_poly.type
_entity_poly.pdbx_seq_one_letter_code
_entity_poly.pdbx_strand_id
1 'polypeptide(L)'
;MSTEALLVELGTEELPPKALKSLGLAFRDGITGGLRQRELDFGEVQWFATPRRLAVLIAEVQLQAPDKDIVVLGPPLDRARDASGDWTPAAAGFAKKQGVEPDQLQTIDTPKGPRLGLRSTVGGVTAKDCLNDIIRGSVAALPIPKRMRWSDSRVEFVRPVHWVVAMLGQNCDHGEILGLTTGNTTRGHRFHSSGTITLDRPEDYIDALADARVVASFEQRQQMIRDQVEVEASALQATAVIDQDLLDEVTGLVEWPVALTGSFE
;
A
#
# COMPACT_ATOMS: atom_id res chain seq x y z
N MET A 1 4.14 21.09 0.38
CA MET A 1 3.54 19.97 1.13
C MET A 1 4.66 19.01 1.46
N SER A 2 4.69 18.43 2.65
CA SER A 2 5.76 17.49 3.01
C SER A 2 5.43 16.11 2.48
N THR A 3 6.40 15.48 1.84
CA THR A 3 6.27 14.15 1.22
C THR A 3 7.43 13.26 1.65
N GLU A 4 7.23 11.94 1.62
CA GLU A 4 8.25 10.92 1.90
C GLU A 4 8.08 9.74 0.94
N ALA A 5 9.15 8.97 0.72
CA ALA A 5 9.04 7.69 0.01
C ALA A 5 8.33 6.65 0.89
N LEU A 6 7.53 5.77 0.28
CA LEU A 6 6.84 4.67 0.94
C LEU A 6 7.28 3.34 0.34
N LEU A 7 7.81 2.43 1.16
CA LEU A 7 8.05 1.04 0.80
C LEU A 7 7.11 0.14 1.62
N VAL A 8 6.41 -0.76 0.94
CA VAL A 8 5.67 -1.86 1.59
C VAL A 8 6.08 -3.18 0.95
N GLU A 9 6.58 -4.14 1.73
CA GLU A 9 6.90 -5.50 1.32
C GLU A 9 6.17 -6.52 2.19
N LEU A 10 5.64 -7.56 1.55
CA LEU A 10 5.18 -8.78 2.20
C LEU A 10 6.12 -9.92 1.80
N GLY A 11 6.87 -10.43 2.78
CA GLY A 11 7.74 -11.59 2.60
C GLY A 11 7.05 -12.88 2.94
N THR A 12 7.04 -13.84 2.02
CA THR A 12 6.21 -15.05 2.10
C THR A 12 7.00 -16.32 1.80
N GLU A 13 6.38 -17.49 2.02
CA GLU A 13 6.75 -18.69 1.27
C GLU A 13 6.40 -18.55 -0.22
N GLU A 14 6.81 -19.54 -1.02
CA GLU A 14 6.64 -19.54 -2.48
C GLU A 14 5.18 -19.37 -2.92
N LEU A 15 4.92 -18.22 -3.54
CA LEU A 15 3.67 -17.83 -4.18
C LEU A 15 3.48 -18.58 -5.50
N PRO A 16 2.23 -18.82 -5.92
CA PRO A 16 1.97 -19.48 -7.20
C PRO A 16 2.51 -18.64 -8.38
N PRO A 17 3.42 -19.17 -9.22
CA PRO A 17 4.10 -18.39 -10.25
C PRO A 17 3.14 -17.79 -11.28
N LYS A 18 2.13 -18.57 -11.70
CA LYS A 18 1.07 -18.12 -12.63
C LYS A 18 0.23 -16.96 -12.11
N ALA A 19 0.13 -16.79 -10.80
CA ALA A 19 -0.63 -15.71 -10.17
C ALA A 19 0.26 -14.56 -9.71
N LEU A 20 1.58 -14.68 -9.79
CA LEU A 20 2.49 -13.76 -9.11
C LEU A 20 2.37 -12.32 -9.63
N LYS A 21 2.37 -12.17 -10.97
CA LYS A 21 2.22 -10.87 -11.63
C LYS A 21 0.89 -10.19 -11.28
N SER A 22 -0.22 -10.94 -11.33
CA SER A 22 -1.54 -10.40 -10.99
C SER A 22 -1.65 -10.04 -9.50
N LEU A 23 -1.04 -10.83 -8.61
CA LEU A 23 -0.97 -10.51 -7.18
C LEU A 23 -0.14 -9.24 -6.92
N GLY A 24 1.01 -9.07 -7.58
CA GLY A 24 1.84 -7.87 -7.46
C GLY A 24 1.11 -6.60 -7.89
N LEU A 25 0.44 -6.66 -9.06
CA LEU A 25 -0.38 -5.56 -9.55
C LEU A 25 -1.57 -5.25 -8.64
N ALA A 26 -2.28 -6.27 -8.16
CA ALA A 26 -3.39 -6.08 -7.23
C ALA A 26 -2.93 -5.49 -5.89
N PHE A 27 -1.74 -5.86 -5.41
CA PHE A 27 -1.17 -5.30 -4.20
C PHE A 27 -0.87 -3.80 -4.37
N ARG A 28 -0.19 -3.44 -5.47
CA ARG A 28 0.04 -2.04 -5.87
C ARG A 28 -1.26 -1.24 -5.95
N ASP A 29 -2.27 -1.79 -6.61
CA ASP A 29 -3.54 -1.11 -6.82
C ASP A 29 -4.32 -0.93 -5.52
N GLY A 30 -4.26 -1.90 -4.62
CA GLY A 30 -4.82 -1.80 -3.27
C GLY A 30 -4.18 -0.66 -2.48
N ILE A 31 -2.85 -0.59 -2.44
CA ILE A 31 -2.12 0.44 -1.67
C ILE A 31 -2.41 1.83 -2.24
N THR A 32 -2.25 2.01 -3.55
CA THR A 32 -2.50 3.30 -4.21
C THR A 32 -3.97 3.71 -4.13
N GLY A 33 -4.90 2.76 -4.24
CA GLY A 33 -6.32 2.99 -4.02
C GLY A 33 -6.62 3.46 -2.59
N GLY A 34 -5.99 2.85 -1.59
CA GLY A 34 -6.12 3.24 -0.19
C GLY A 34 -5.60 4.65 0.11
N LEU A 35 -4.50 5.06 -0.52
CA LEU A 35 -3.97 6.44 -0.46
C LEU A 35 -4.94 7.44 -1.10
N ARG A 36 -5.43 7.16 -2.32
CA ARG A 36 -6.39 8.05 -3.01
C ARG A 36 -7.70 8.22 -2.24
N GLN A 37 -8.23 7.15 -1.63
CA GLN A 37 -9.44 7.21 -0.80
C GLN A 37 -9.30 8.14 0.41
N ARG A 38 -8.06 8.38 0.84
CA ARG A 38 -7.72 9.27 1.95
C ARG A 38 -7.23 10.64 1.49
N GLU A 39 -7.32 10.92 0.18
CA GLU A 39 -6.89 12.18 -0.44
C GLU A 39 -5.41 12.50 -0.16
N LEU A 40 -4.59 11.46 -0.11
CA LEU A 40 -3.14 11.57 -0.04
C LEU A 40 -2.59 11.43 -1.45
N ASP A 41 -1.99 12.51 -1.96
CA ASP A 41 -1.29 12.47 -3.24
C ASP A 41 0.04 11.72 -3.12
N PHE A 42 0.52 11.20 -4.24
CA PHE A 42 1.79 10.47 -4.34
C PHE A 42 2.34 10.55 -5.75
N GLY A 43 3.66 10.37 -5.86
CA GLY A 43 4.40 10.39 -7.11
C GLY A 43 4.44 9.03 -7.82
N GLU A 44 5.59 8.71 -8.39
CA GLU A 44 5.80 7.47 -9.14
C GLU A 44 5.57 6.23 -8.28
N VAL A 45 4.95 5.19 -8.89
CA VAL A 45 4.66 3.92 -8.22
C VAL A 45 5.36 2.79 -8.95
N GLN A 46 6.25 2.11 -8.24
CA GLN A 46 6.91 0.90 -8.69
C GLN A 46 6.37 -0.30 -7.92
N TRP A 47 6.21 -1.42 -8.61
CA TRP A 47 5.74 -2.66 -8.01
C TRP A 47 6.76 -3.77 -8.27
N PHE A 48 6.84 -4.71 -7.34
CA PHE A 48 7.80 -5.80 -7.39
C PHE A 48 7.11 -7.09 -6.98
N ALA A 49 7.48 -8.18 -7.65
CA ALA A 49 7.00 -9.50 -7.29
C ALA A 49 8.09 -10.54 -7.57
N THR A 50 8.38 -11.34 -6.56
CA THR A 50 9.26 -12.52 -6.69
C THR A 50 8.53 -13.74 -6.10
N PRO A 51 9.03 -14.98 -6.30
CA PRO A 51 8.41 -16.16 -5.70
C PRO A 51 8.08 -15.99 -4.21
N ARG A 52 8.84 -15.16 -3.48
CA ARG A 52 8.72 -15.03 -2.03
C ARG A 52 8.38 -13.63 -1.54
N ARG A 53 8.01 -12.71 -2.43
CA ARG A 53 7.60 -11.37 -2.00
C ARG A 53 6.67 -10.66 -2.96
N LEU A 54 5.84 -9.79 -2.39
CA LEU A 54 5.13 -8.73 -3.10
C LEU A 54 5.57 -7.41 -2.48
N ALA A 55 5.93 -6.42 -3.29
CA ALA A 55 6.30 -5.12 -2.77
C ALA A 55 5.85 -3.96 -3.67
N VAL A 56 5.75 -2.78 -3.06
CA VAL A 56 5.44 -1.52 -3.73
C VAL A 56 6.36 -0.45 -3.15
N LEU A 57 7.03 0.31 -4.03
CA LEU A 57 7.77 1.52 -3.70
C LEU A 57 7.05 2.70 -4.34
N ILE A 58 6.70 3.70 -3.54
CA ILE A 58 5.96 4.89 -3.98
C ILE A 58 6.78 6.12 -3.62
N ALA A 59 7.09 6.94 -4.62
CA ALA A 59 7.76 8.21 -4.41
C ALA A 59 6.77 9.27 -3.88
N GLU A 60 7.28 10.23 -3.12
CA GLU A 60 6.59 11.47 -2.78
C GLU A 60 5.18 11.30 -2.18
N VAL A 61 4.96 10.32 -1.30
CA VAL A 61 3.68 10.17 -0.58
C VAL A 61 3.50 11.36 0.36
N GLN A 62 2.40 12.09 0.16
CA GLN A 62 2.01 13.20 1.01
C GLN A 62 1.79 12.73 2.45
N LEU A 63 2.37 13.44 3.43
CA LEU A 63 2.29 13.05 4.83
C LEU A 63 0.95 13.38 5.49
N GLN A 64 0.22 14.35 4.95
CA GLN A 64 -1.07 14.79 5.48
C GLN A 64 -1.96 15.27 4.35
N ALA A 65 -3.20 14.75 4.30
CA ALA A 65 -4.20 15.18 3.32
C ALA A 65 -4.57 16.66 3.52
N PRO A 66 -5.19 17.32 2.52
CA PRO A 66 -5.70 18.67 2.70
C PRO A 66 -6.71 18.76 3.85
N ASP A 67 -6.68 19.89 4.55
CA ASP A 67 -7.70 20.21 5.55
C ASP A 67 -9.08 20.35 4.89
N LYS A 68 -10.11 19.96 5.64
CA LYS A 68 -11.49 20.01 5.17
C LYS A 68 -12.28 21.05 5.95
N ASP A 69 -12.86 21.99 5.21
CA ASP A 69 -13.87 22.87 5.77
C ASP A 69 -15.19 22.12 5.89
N ILE A 70 -15.59 21.87 7.12
CA ILE A 70 -16.86 21.22 7.45
C ILE A 70 -17.86 22.28 7.88
N VAL A 71 -19.03 22.23 7.26
CA VAL A 71 -20.18 23.03 7.63
C VAL A 71 -21.22 22.14 8.28
N VAL A 72 -21.45 22.34 9.58
CA VAL A 72 -22.52 21.64 10.30
C VAL A 72 -23.70 22.58 10.45
N LEU A 73 -24.82 22.21 9.85
CA LEU A 73 -26.06 23.00 9.91
C LEU A 73 -26.87 22.64 11.16
N GLY A 74 -27.14 23.64 11.97
CA GLY A 74 -28.03 23.63 13.13
C GLY A 74 -29.46 24.01 12.76
N PRO A 75 -30.29 24.46 13.73
CA PRO A 75 -31.69 24.81 13.50
C PRO A 75 -31.84 26.04 12.56
N PRO A 76 -33.01 26.20 11.92
CA PRO A 76 -33.36 27.42 11.19
C PRO A 76 -33.15 28.68 12.02
N LEU A 77 -32.64 29.76 11.42
CA LEU A 77 -32.27 30.98 12.15
C LEU A 77 -33.49 31.63 12.84
N ASP A 78 -34.65 31.58 12.20
CA ASP A 78 -35.95 32.06 12.71
C ASP A 78 -36.45 31.26 13.93
N ARG A 79 -35.84 30.10 14.22
CA ARG A 79 -36.13 29.24 15.39
C ARG A 79 -34.95 29.11 16.34
N ALA A 80 -33.87 29.85 16.09
CA ALA A 80 -32.67 29.81 16.91
C ALA A 80 -32.82 30.63 18.20
N ARG A 81 -33.65 31.68 18.16
CA ARG A 81 -34.00 32.51 19.33
C ARG A 81 -35.50 32.48 19.61
N ASP A 82 -35.86 32.59 20.88
CA ASP A 82 -37.26 32.70 21.31
C ASP A 82 -37.75 34.15 21.29
N ALA A 83 -39.00 34.37 21.72
CA ALA A 83 -39.63 35.68 21.76
C ALA A 83 -38.97 36.66 22.75
N SER A 84 -38.17 36.16 23.69
CA SER A 84 -37.41 36.93 24.68
C SER A 84 -36.02 37.32 24.18
N GLY A 85 -35.60 36.78 23.03
CA GLY A 85 -34.28 37.00 22.42
C GLY A 85 -33.21 36.01 22.88
N ASP A 86 -33.59 35.04 23.72
CA ASP A 86 -32.70 34.01 24.27
C ASP A 86 -32.56 32.82 23.31
N TRP A 87 -31.44 32.09 23.43
CA TRP A 87 -31.20 30.91 22.61
C TRP A 87 -32.19 29.79 22.93
N THR A 88 -32.83 29.24 21.90
CA THR A 88 -33.75 28.12 22.10
C THR A 88 -33.01 26.87 22.59
N PRO A 89 -33.69 25.93 23.28
CA PRO A 89 -33.07 24.67 23.69
C PRO A 89 -32.44 23.88 22.52
N ALA A 90 -32.99 24.03 21.31
CA ALA A 90 -32.46 23.42 20.10
C ALA A 90 -31.13 24.07 19.67
N ALA A 91 -31.02 25.40 19.72
CA ALA A 91 -29.77 26.11 19.41
C ALA A 91 -28.71 25.83 20.48
N ALA A 92 -29.07 25.88 21.76
CA ALA A 92 -28.18 25.58 22.87
C ALA A 92 -27.68 24.12 22.85
N GLY A 93 -28.58 23.17 22.59
CA GLY A 93 -28.22 21.75 22.44
C GLY A 93 -27.33 21.48 21.24
N PHE A 94 -27.55 22.19 20.13
CA PHE A 94 -26.68 22.11 18.95
C PHE A 94 -25.27 22.64 19.24
N ALA A 95 -25.16 23.82 19.86
CA ALA A 95 -23.87 24.40 20.25
C ALA A 95 -23.07 23.46 21.15
N LYS A 96 -23.73 22.94 22.20
CA LYS A 96 -23.14 21.96 23.13
C LYS A 96 -22.64 20.70 22.42
N LYS A 97 -23.40 20.18 21.43
CA LYS A 97 -22.98 19.01 20.64
C LYS A 97 -21.72 19.29 19.81
N GLN A 98 -21.56 20.53 19.34
CA GLN A 98 -20.36 20.96 18.62
C GLN A 98 -19.23 21.43 19.54
N GLY A 99 -19.41 21.39 20.87
CA GLY A 99 -18.39 21.79 21.85
C GLY A 99 -18.13 23.29 21.91
N VAL A 100 -19.07 24.12 21.45
CA VAL A 100 -18.95 25.58 21.40
C VAL A 100 -20.12 26.24 22.14
N GLU A 101 -19.96 27.51 22.48
CA GLU A 101 -21.06 28.31 23.02
C GLU A 101 -22.03 28.75 21.90
N PRO A 102 -23.34 28.92 22.19
CA PRO A 102 -24.32 29.32 21.17
C PRO A 102 -23.95 30.60 20.41
N ASP A 103 -23.29 31.55 21.08
CA ASP A 103 -22.84 32.80 20.49
C ASP A 103 -21.68 32.64 19.50
N GLN A 104 -21.00 31.50 19.49
CA GLN A 104 -19.94 31.17 18.52
C GLN A 104 -20.49 30.58 17.22
N LEU A 105 -21.80 30.32 17.17
CA LEU A 105 -22.47 29.82 15.98
C LEU A 105 -22.74 30.95 14.99
N GLN A 106 -22.66 30.60 13.71
CA GLN A 106 -22.75 31.53 12.59
C GLN A 106 -24.06 31.32 11.83
N THR A 107 -24.56 32.36 11.19
CA THR A 107 -25.63 32.22 10.19
C THR A 107 -25.03 31.69 8.89
N ILE A 108 -25.64 30.64 8.35
CA ILE A 108 -25.25 30.00 7.11
C ILE A 108 -26.45 29.97 6.17
N ASP A 109 -26.31 30.63 5.03
CA ASP A 109 -27.34 30.64 3.98
C ASP A 109 -27.42 29.27 3.29
N THR A 110 -28.64 28.76 3.17
CA THR A 110 -28.93 27.51 2.46
C THR A 110 -30.08 27.72 1.48
N PRO A 111 -30.24 26.86 0.45
CA PRO A 111 -31.38 26.95 -0.47
C PRO A 111 -32.76 26.85 0.22
N LYS A 112 -32.81 26.35 1.46
CA LYS A 112 -34.03 26.23 2.28
C LYS A 112 -34.20 27.37 3.30
N GLY A 113 -33.37 28.42 3.22
CA GLY A 113 -33.35 29.56 4.14
C GLY A 113 -32.12 29.58 5.07
N PRO A 114 -31.87 30.70 5.77
CA PRO A 114 -30.73 30.85 6.68
C PRO A 114 -30.87 29.92 7.89
N ARG A 115 -29.77 29.26 8.26
CA ARG A 115 -29.71 28.37 9.43
C ARG A 115 -28.57 28.80 10.34
N LEU A 116 -28.73 28.57 11.63
CA LEU A 116 -27.60 28.59 12.55
C LEU A 116 -26.67 27.42 12.21
N GLY A 117 -25.36 27.58 12.32
CA GLY A 117 -24.41 26.52 12.00
C GLY A 117 -23.01 26.81 12.51
N LEU A 118 -22.13 25.82 12.39
CA LEU A 118 -20.72 25.96 12.70
C LEU A 118 -19.91 25.66 11.44
N ARG A 119 -19.00 26.57 11.11
CA ARG A 119 -17.92 26.30 10.15
C ARG A 119 -16.67 25.96 10.95
N SER A 120 -16.12 24.78 10.71
CA SER A 120 -14.89 24.33 11.35
C SER A 120 -13.99 23.69 10.32
N THR A 121 -12.71 24.00 10.37
CA THR A 121 -11.69 23.30 9.59
C THR A 121 -11.23 22.10 10.38
N VAL A 122 -11.31 20.90 9.78
CA VAL A 122 -10.79 19.65 10.35
C VAL A 122 -9.50 19.31 9.63
N GLY A 123 -8.46 19.02 10.41
CA GLY A 123 -7.17 18.61 9.90
C GLY A 123 -7.28 17.38 9.00
N GLY A 124 -6.60 17.40 7.86
CA GLY A 124 -6.55 16.23 6.97
C GLY A 124 -5.92 15.02 7.67
N VAL A 125 -6.30 13.81 7.23
CA VAL A 125 -5.73 12.57 7.78
C VAL A 125 -4.23 12.48 7.51
N THR A 126 -3.47 11.91 8.43
CA THR A 126 -2.04 11.69 8.20
C THR A 126 -1.81 10.32 7.54
N ALA A 127 -0.78 10.24 6.68
CA ALA A 127 -0.38 8.98 6.08
C ALA A 127 0.02 7.95 7.14
N LYS A 128 0.73 8.39 8.20
CA LYS A 128 1.14 7.54 9.32
C LYS A 128 -0.05 6.86 10.01
N ASP A 129 -1.12 7.60 10.31
CA ASP A 129 -2.27 7.05 11.03
C ASP A 129 -3.08 6.06 10.17
N CYS A 130 -2.97 6.18 8.85
CA CYS A 130 -3.77 5.42 7.90
C CYS A 130 -3.04 4.23 7.27
N LEU A 131 -1.71 4.19 7.32
CA LEU A 131 -0.92 3.27 6.53
C LEU A 131 -1.19 1.81 6.89
N ASN A 132 -1.34 1.48 8.18
CA ASN A 132 -1.68 0.14 8.62
C ASN A 132 -2.98 -0.36 7.97
N ASP A 133 -4.04 0.44 8.02
CA ASP A 133 -5.34 0.10 7.46
C ASP A 133 -5.30 -0.03 5.93
N ILE A 134 -4.52 0.83 5.25
CA ILE A 134 -4.30 0.72 3.80
C ILE A 134 -3.66 -0.62 3.47
N ILE A 135 -2.57 -0.99 4.16
CA ILE A 135 -1.86 -2.25 3.90
C ILE A 135 -2.77 -3.45 4.20
N ARG A 136 -3.46 -3.46 5.34
CA ARG A 136 -4.38 -4.55 5.71
C ARG A 136 -5.51 -4.71 4.72
N GLY A 137 -6.11 -3.59 4.28
CA GLY A 137 -7.15 -3.60 3.25
C GLY A 137 -6.64 -4.17 1.92
N SER A 138 -5.43 -3.77 1.51
CA SER A 138 -4.78 -4.23 0.28
C SER A 138 -4.51 -5.73 0.31
N VAL A 139 -3.96 -6.24 1.40
CA VAL A 139 -3.74 -7.68 1.64
C VAL A 139 -5.06 -8.45 1.65
N ALA A 140 -6.07 -7.91 2.32
CA ALA A 140 -7.39 -8.53 2.39
C ALA A 140 -8.09 -8.56 1.03
N ALA A 141 -7.82 -7.63 0.12
CA ALA A 141 -8.43 -7.55 -1.20
C ALA A 141 -7.72 -8.39 -2.28
N LEU A 142 -6.55 -9.00 -1.98
CA LEU A 142 -5.80 -9.76 -2.98
C LEU A 142 -6.66 -10.90 -3.60
N PRO A 143 -6.61 -11.08 -4.94
CA PRO A 143 -7.39 -12.07 -5.67
C PRO A 143 -6.80 -13.48 -5.50
N ILE A 144 -6.83 -13.98 -4.27
CA ILE A 144 -6.29 -15.28 -3.89
C ILE A 144 -7.38 -16.35 -4.12
N PRO A 145 -7.19 -17.31 -5.04
CA PRO A 145 -8.21 -18.29 -5.38
C PRO A 145 -8.64 -19.16 -4.20
N LYS A 146 -7.69 -19.47 -3.32
CA LYS A 146 -7.92 -20.27 -2.11
C LYS A 146 -7.02 -19.77 -0.98
N ARG A 147 -7.64 -19.14 0.02
CA ARG A 147 -6.95 -18.75 1.25
C ARG A 147 -6.74 -19.97 2.14
N MET A 148 -5.62 -20.01 2.83
CA MET A 148 -5.25 -21.10 3.73
C MET A 148 -5.01 -20.54 5.13
N ARG A 149 -5.37 -21.33 6.15
CA ARG A 149 -4.94 -21.12 7.53
C ARG A 149 -3.70 -21.97 7.78
N TRP A 150 -2.75 -21.40 8.52
CA TRP A 150 -1.48 -22.05 8.83
C TRP A 150 -1.34 -22.17 10.34
N SER A 151 -1.02 -23.38 10.81
CA SER A 151 -0.98 -23.71 12.25
C SER A 151 -2.33 -23.45 12.97
N ASP A 152 -2.25 -23.06 14.23
CA ASP A 152 -3.30 -22.57 15.12
C ASP A 152 -3.73 -21.11 14.86
N SER A 153 -3.09 -20.44 13.88
CA SER A 153 -3.44 -19.06 13.53
C SER A 153 -4.78 -18.99 12.81
N ARG A 154 -5.59 -17.99 13.19
CA ARG A 154 -6.83 -17.62 12.47
C ARG A 154 -6.56 -16.75 11.24
N VAL A 155 -5.31 -16.35 11.02
CA VAL A 155 -4.90 -15.50 9.89
C VAL A 155 -4.90 -16.32 8.61
N GLU A 156 -5.60 -15.82 7.60
CA GLU A 156 -5.78 -16.47 6.31
C GLU A 156 -5.00 -15.75 5.20
N PHE A 157 -4.08 -16.47 4.54
CA PHE A 157 -3.35 -15.97 3.39
C PHE A 157 -3.02 -17.10 2.40
N VAL A 158 -2.54 -16.78 1.20
CA VAL A 158 -2.18 -17.80 0.19
C VAL A 158 -1.06 -18.73 0.67
N ARG A 159 -0.13 -18.18 1.46
CA ARG A 159 1.07 -18.83 1.99
C ARG A 159 1.43 -18.21 3.35
N PRO A 160 2.27 -18.85 4.19
CA PRO A 160 2.80 -18.20 5.38
C PRO A 160 3.53 -16.91 5.01
N VAL A 161 3.29 -15.86 5.79
CA VAL A 161 4.05 -14.61 5.74
C VAL A 161 5.08 -14.65 6.85
N HIS A 162 6.28 -14.17 6.59
CA HIS A 162 7.44 -14.29 7.48
C HIS A 162 8.00 -12.95 7.93
N TRP A 163 7.86 -11.91 7.12
CA TRP A 163 8.25 -10.54 7.48
C TRP A 163 7.39 -9.53 6.71
N VAL A 164 7.32 -8.32 7.26
CA VAL A 164 6.63 -7.21 6.64
C VAL A 164 7.52 -5.99 6.75
N VAL A 165 7.91 -5.43 5.61
CA VAL A 165 8.53 -4.11 5.56
C VAL A 165 7.42 -3.10 5.33
N ALA A 166 7.37 -2.06 6.15
CA ALA A 166 6.52 -0.90 5.88
C ALA A 166 7.29 0.32 6.35
N MET A 167 7.75 1.16 5.42
CA MET A 167 8.58 2.33 5.71
C MET A 167 7.96 3.55 5.04
N LEU A 168 7.72 4.62 5.78
CA LEU A 168 7.38 5.95 5.27
C LEU A 168 8.50 6.90 5.69
N GLY A 169 9.40 7.20 4.75
CA GLY A 169 10.73 7.73 5.06
C GLY A 169 11.46 6.77 6.00
N GLN A 170 11.96 7.27 7.12
CA GLN A 170 12.62 6.44 8.15
C GLN A 170 11.63 5.80 9.16
N ASN A 171 10.35 6.19 9.15
CA ASN A 171 9.39 5.61 10.08
C ASN A 171 8.92 4.23 9.58
N CYS A 172 9.19 3.19 10.38
CA CYS A 172 8.81 1.82 10.04
C CYS A 172 7.87 1.13 11.05
N ASP A 173 7.44 1.83 12.10
CA ASP A 173 6.48 1.32 13.06
C ASP A 173 5.07 1.80 12.71
N HIS A 174 4.36 0.93 11.98
CA HIS A 174 2.98 1.14 11.56
C HIS A 174 2.08 0.02 12.09
N GLY A 175 2.44 -0.65 13.19
CA GLY A 175 1.65 -1.72 13.79
C GLY A 175 1.85 -3.10 13.12
N GLU A 176 0.80 -3.92 13.08
CA GLU A 176 0.86 -5.32 12.64
C GLU A 176 0.09 -5.60 11.35
N ILE A 177 0.68 -6.41 10.48
CA ILE A 177 0.07 -6.94 9.26
C ILE A 177 0.14 -8.47 9.32
N LEU A 178 -1.01 -9.14 9.22
CA LEU A 178 -1.11 -10.61 9.33
C LEU A 178 -0.48 -11.19 10.62
N GLY A 179 -0.48 -10.42 11.71
CA GLY A 179 0.10 -10.81 13.00
C GLY A 179 1.63 -10.61 13.10
N LEU A 180 2.23 -9.92 12.13
CA LEU A 180 3.66 -9.57 12.13
C LEU A 180 3.82 -8.07 12.29
N THR A 181 4.69 -7.66 13.20
CA THR A 181 5.07 -6.25 13.36
C THR A 181 5.78 -5.75 12.10
N THR A 182 5.41 -4.54 11.68
CA THR A 182 6.08 -3.82 10.60
C THR A 182 7.48 -3.37 11.00
N GLY A 183 8.38 -3.27 10.03
CA GLY A 183 9.74 -2.79 10.26
C GLY A 183 10.45 -2.44 8.95
N ASN A 184 11.78 -2.34 9.00
CA ASN A 184 12.65 -2.01 7.88
C ASN A 184 13.60 -3.15 7.48
N THR A 185 13.33 -4.38 7.92
CA THR A 185 14.19 -5.54 7.65
C THR A 185 13.59 -6.43 6.56
N THR A 186 14.26 -6.51 5.42
CA THR A 186 13.96 -7.44 4.32
C THR A 186 14.90 -8.65 4.36
N ARG A 187 14.81 -9.54 3.36
CA ARG A 187 15.67 -10.73 3.22
C ARG A 187 16.14 -10.90 1.78
N GLY A 188 17.42 -11.24 1.63
CA GLY A 188 18.02 -11.62 0.36
C GLY A 188 17.63 -13.02 -0.11
N HIS A 189 18.32 -13.51 -1.13
CA HIS A 189 18.09 -14.83 -1.71
C HIS A 189 18.25 -15.93 -0.66
N ARG A 190 17.32 -16.89 -0.63
CA ARG A 190 17.27 -17.98 0.37
C ARG A 190 18.60 -18.73 0.52
N PHE A 191 19.30 -18.95 -0.59
CA PHE A 191 20.50 -19.78 -0.66
C PHE A 191 21.78 -19.01 -1.03
N HIS A 192 21.65 -17.80 -1.57
CA HIS A 192 22.78 -17.08 -2.18
C HIS A 192 23.12 -15.78 -1.43
N SER A 193 22.54 -15.56 -0.26
CA SER A 193 22.77 -14.37 0.56
C SER A 193 23.01 -14.73 2.03
N SER A 194 23.51 -13.77 2.80
CA SER A 194 23.71 -13.86 4.25
C SER A 194 22.40 -13.76 5.06
N GLY A 195 21.25 -13.60 4.42
CA GLY A 195 19.93 -13.60 5.06
C GLY A 195 19.27 -12.23 5.14
N THR A 196 19.13 -11.69 6.35
CA THR A 196 18.38 -10.45 6.64
C THR A 196 19.15 -9.20 6.25
N ILE A 197 18.44 -8.19 5.76
CA ILE A 197 18.98 -6.90 5.30
C ILE A 197 18.17 -5.80 5.97
N THR A 198 18.83 -4.87 6.65
CA THR A 198 18.17 -3.69 7.23
C THR A 198 18.28 -2.55 6.23
N LEU A 199 17.14 -1.93 5.90
CA LEU A 199 17.07 -0.80 4.99
C LEU A 199 17.13 0.50 5.80
N ASP A 200 17.99 1.41 5.40
CA ASP A 200 18.06 2.75 5.99
C ASP A 200 16.95 3.64 5.42
N ARG A 201 16.65 3.49 4.12
CA ARG A 201 15.60 4.21 3.43
C ARG A 201 14.81 3.32 2.46
N PRO A 202 13.54 3.66 2.15
CA PRO A 202 12.73 2.96 1.15
C PRO A 202 13.42 2.77 -0.21
N GLU A 203 14.18 3.77 -0.64
CA GLU A 203 14.83 3.82 -1.95
C GLU A 203 15.98 2.82 -2.11
N ASP A 204 16.59 2.39 -0.99
CA ASP A 204 17.69 1.42 -0.99
C ASP A 204 17.25 0.01 -1.39
N TYR A 205 15.93 -0.25 -1.43
CA TYR A 205 15.34 -1.57 -1.57
C TYR A 205 15.85 -2.37 -2.76
N ILE A 206 15.93 -1.76 -3.94
CA ILE A 206 16.30 -2.46 -5.18
C ILE A 206 17.76 -2.87 -5.13
N ASP A 207 18.65 -1.92 -4.81
CA ASP A 207 20.09 -2.15 -4.81
C ASP A 207 20.49 -3.13 -3.70
N ALA A 208 19.93 -2.98 -2.50
CA ALA A 208 20.17 -3.88 -1.38
C ALA A 208 19.73 -5.33 -1.69
N LEU A 209 18.62 -5.51 -2.41
CA LEU A 209 18.19 -6.84 -2.88
C LEU A 209 19.07 -7.38 -3.99
N ALA A 210 19.51 -6.55 -4.94
CA ALA A 210 20.39 -6.97 -6.02
C ALA A 210 21.73 -7.49 -5.48
N ASP A 211 22.33 -6.78 -4.52
CA ASP A 211 23.55 -7.19 -3.81
C ASP A 211 23.37 -8.54 -3.10
N ALA A 212 22.15 -8.81 -2.64
CA ALA A 212 21.76 -10.05 -1.99
C ALA A 212 21.14 -11.09 -2.94
N ARG A 213 21.44 -11.01 -4.25
CA ARG A 213 21.04 -11.96 -5.29
C ARG A 213 19.53 -12.06 -5.48
N VAL A 214 18.82 -10.94 -5.46
CA VAL A 214 17.39 -10.86 -5.76
C VAL A 214 17.15 -9.74 -6.77
N VAL A 215 16.66 -10.07 -7.96
CA VAL A 215 16.17 -9.10 -8.93
C VAL A 215 14.71 -8.81 -8.60
N ALA A 216 14.41 -7.74 -7.85
CA ALA A 216 13.06 -7.50 -7.33
C ALA A 216 12.01 -7.25 -8.42
N SER A 217 12.35 -6.47 -9.45
CA SER A 217 11.44 -6.15 -10.56
C SER A 217 11.10 -7.39 -11.37
N PHE A 218 9.80 -7.61 -11.58
CA PHE A 218 9.32 -8.73 -12.37
C PHE A 218 9.69 -8.54 -13.85
N GLU A 219 9.49 -7.33 -14.37
CA GLU A 219 9.79 -6.97 -15.76
C GLU A 219 11.29 -7.04 -16.06
N GLN A 220 12.13 -6.50 -15.17
CA GLN A 220 13.57 -6.60 -15.32
C GLN A 220 14.02 -8.07 -15.35
N ARG A 221 13.50 -8.88 -14.42
CA ARG A 221 13.85 -10.31 -14.34
C ARG A 221 13.38 -11.07 -15.58
N GLN A 222 12.19 -10.77 -16.08
CA GLN A 222 11.67 -11.34 -17.32
C GLN A 222 12.57 -11.02 -18.51
N GLN A 223 12.98 -9.77 -18.65
CA GLN A 223 13.88 -9.36 -19.73
C GLN A 223 15.23 -10.09 -19.61
N MET A 224 15.80 -10.18 -18.41
CA MET A 224 17.04 -10.92 -18.17
C MET A 224 16.91 -12.39 -18.58
N ILE A 225 15.79 -13.05 -18.29
CA ILE A 225 15.56 -14.46 -18.68
C ILE A 225 15.51 -14.57 -20.20
N ARG A 226 14.75 -13.69 -20.87
CA ARG A 226 14.67 -13.66 -22.33
C ARG A 226 16.05 -13.51 -22.97
N ASP A 227 16.81 -12.50 -22.53
CA ASP A 227 18.14 -12.20 -23.08
C ASP A 227 19.10 -13.39 -22.89
N GLN A 228 19.08 -14.02 -21.70
CA GLN A 228 19.93 -15.18 -21.44
C GLN A 228 19.54 -16.39 -22.32
N VAL A 229 18.24 -16.64 -22.52
CA VAL A 229 17.77 -17.72 -23.39
C VAL A 229 18.15 -17.48 -24.86
N GLU A 230 18.07 -16.25 -25.33
CA GLU A 230 18.48 -15.87 -26.69
C GLU A 230 20.00 -16.05 -26.90
N VAL A 231 20.80 -15.74 -25.89
CA VAL A 231 22.26 -15.98 -25.90
C VAL A 231 22.57 -17.49 -25.98
N GLU A 232 21.95 -18.31 -25.15
CA GLU A 232 22.14 -19.77 -25.16
C GLU A 232 21.74 -20.39 -26.51
N ALA A 233 20.59 -19.97 -27.07
CA ALA A 233 20.14 -20.45 -28.38
C ALA A 233 21.09 -20.05 -29.51
N SER A 234 21.58 -18.81 -29.49
CA SER A 234 22.55 -18.30 -30.47
C SER A 234 23.85 -19.09 -30.45
N ALA A 235 24.34 -19.48 -29.26
CA ALA A 235 25.54 -20.31 -29.11
C ALA A 235 25.39 -21.70 -29.75
N LEU A 236 24.16 -22.21 -29.84
CA LEU A 236 23.81 -23.48 -30.49
C LEU A 236 23.39 -23.33 -31.96
N GLN A 237 23.43 -22.12 -32.52
CA GLN A 237 22.87 -21.82 -33.85
C GLN A 237 21.38 -22.22 -33.97
N ALA A 238 20.64 -22.12 -32.87
CA ALA A 238 19.23 -22.43 -32.77
C ALA A 238 18.39 -21.15 -32.61
N THR A 239 17.09 -21.26 -32.84
CA THR A 239 16.11 -20.19 -32.57
C THR A 239 15.32 -20.53 -31.32
N ALA A 240 15.38 -19.67 -30.31
CA ALA A 240 14.57 -19.82 -29.10
C ALA A 240 13.09 -19.60 -29.41
N VAL A 241 12.23 -20.53 -28.99
CA VAL A 241 10.77 -20.36 -29.01
C VAL A 241 10.33 -19.91 -27.62
N ILE A 242 10.08 -18.61 -27.46
CA ILE A 242 9.75 -18.00 -26.17
C ILE A 242 8.27 -17.65 -26.14
N ASP A 243 7.47 -18.57 -25.58
CA ASP A 243 6.07 -18.31 -25.26
C ASP A 243 5.95 -17.34 -24.07
N GLN A 244 5.04 -16.36 -24.17
CA GLN A 244 4.95 -15.29 -23.17
C GLN A 244 4.36 -15.80 -21.84
N ASP A 245 3.41 -16.72 -21.87
CA ASP A 245 2.80 -17.26 -20.65
C ASP A 245 3.82 -18.13 -19.89
N LEU A 246 4.60 -18.93 -20.61
CA LEU A 246 5.71 -19.68 -20.03
C LEU A 246 6.80 -18.75 -19.47
N LEU A 247 7.14 -17.67 -20.18
CA LEU A 247 8.12 -16.71 -19.70
C LEU A 247 7.64 -16.01 -18.42
N ASP A 248 6.37 -15.61 -18.34
CA ASP A 248 5.74 -15.08 -17.13
C ASP A 248 5.83 -16.10 -15.98
N GLU A 249 5.54 -17.38 -16.24
CA GLU A 249 5.63 -18.46 -15.25
C GLU A 249 7.06 -18.67 -14.75
N VAL A 250 8.05 -18.79 -15.65
CA VAL A 250 9.47 -18.96 -15.30
C VAL A 250 10.00 -17.76 -14.54
N THR A 251 9.61 -16.55 -14.92
CA THR A 251 9.95 -15.31 -14.17
C THR A 251 9.45 -15.40 -12.73
N GLY A 252 8.27 -15.98 -12.52
CA GLY A 252 7.68 -16.17 -11.21
C GLY A 252 8.24 -17.33 -10.38
N LEU A 253 9.18 -18.12 -10.91
CA LEU A 253 9.81 -19.25 -10.22
C LEU A 253 11.18 -18.92 -9.60
N VAL A 254 11.84 -17.86 -10.04
CA VAL A 254 13.21 -17.53 -9.62
C VAL A 254 13.33 -16.10 -9.13
N GLU A 255 14.22 -15.86 -8.17
CA GLU A 255 14.62 -14.50 -7.72
C GLU A 255 15.88 -14.00 -8.43
N TRP A 256 16.75 -14.91 -8.87
CA TRP A 256 17.98 -14.63 -9.59
C TRP A 256 18.11 -15.56 -10.81
N PRO A 257 17.82 -15.09 -12.03
CA PRO A 257 17.76 -15.96 -13.20
C PRO A 257 19.16 -16.32 -13.72
N VAL A 258 19.35 -17.61 -13.99
CA VAL A 258 20.50 -18.18 -14.70
C VAL A 258 19.96 -19.18 -15.73
N ALA A 259 20.13 -18.90 -17.02
CA ALA A 259 19.79 -19.82 -18.09
C ALA A 259 20.87 -20.91 -18.22
N LEU A 260 20.43 -22.12 -18.56
CA LEU A 260 21.30 -23.27 -18.80
C LEU A 260 20.78 -24.03 -20.02
N THR A 261 21.71 -24.45 -20.87
CA THR A 261 21.42 -25.36 -21.98
C THR A 261 21.40 -26.81 -21.50
N GLY A 262 20.33 -27.55 -21.83
CA GLY A 262 20.21 -28.99 -21.59
C GLY A 262 19.85 -29.75 -22.87
N SER A 263 20.30 -31.00 -22.98
CA SER A 263 19.99 -31.91 -24.10
C SER A 263 19.40 -33.21 -23.58
N PHE A 264 18.49 -33.82 -24.35
CA PHE A 264 17.87 -35.11 -24.05
C PHE A 264 18.06 -36.05 -25.26
N GLU A 265 18.24 -37.35 -24.99
CA GLU A 265 18.31 -38.42 -26.01
C GLU A 265 16.92 -39.03 -26.30
#